data_AF-A0A2M7KGF8-F1
#
_entry.id   AF-A0A2M7KGF8-F1
#
_cell.length_a   1.000
_cell.length_b   1.000
_cell.length_c   1.000
_cell.angle_alpha   90.00
_cell.angle_beta   90.00
_cell.angle_gamma   90.00
#
_symmetry.space_group_name_H-M   'P 1'
#
loop_
_entity.id
_entity.type
_entity.pdbx_description
1 polymer ?
#
loop_
_entity_poly.entity_id
_entity_poly.type
_entity_poly.pdbx_seq_one_letter_code
_entity_poly.pdbx_strand_id
1 'polypeptide(L)'
;GGEYWDGVVFVALAETGAEAAACRRTALSHATNPQVGLLVPSEPLVGLSAIVARLDALEHLARSEPEAWGESGKRRDEWKRLFDQEVSALAQCLAPVAVQAGSRLRSTWFWRGDGTAVTNLSEVQARVGGMMQESFPLTPGIRHQVAEKRQRGRDGLRAARGAIIDKLLQPNAAALLTQGPSQAERTLIEAVLVSTGVLRRTPKPKLSAPKDEEDAGMAAVWARMEAFREQSRDAPVALASLVGALQAPPFGIGTRVMPMLFAAALRDDLRLGNIALLHRRKTGQTDLMQVSGEMLEAAFKAPSDHLVQYIDLTKTQTDVLRGLCAALTGRRAPELDGQPLFQAVKDAATDWWDDLPGHARQTRQRLSEEAAFLRGIVNQLVPSDADPQAVLAELLKSLATRQISVAEALERFGGWLGEIRQTVEELPGVVAGAAQEELGLPGKGTPEGVHRALSEWYRGLPEPNRQTHHVGDA
;
A
#
# COMPACT_ATOMS: atom_id res chain seq x y z
N GLY A 1 7.33 12.69 -1.63
CA GLY A 1 8.17 11.86 -0.74
C GLY A 1 9.58 12.38 -0.82
N GLY A 2 10.06 13.03 0.25
CA GLY A 2 11.44 13.48 0.32
C GLY A 2 12.41 12.29 0.29
N GLU A 3 13.62 12.52 -0.20
CA GLU A 3 14.70 11.55 -0.08
C GLU A 3 14.97 11.33 1.42
N TYR A 4 14.66 10.12 1.90
CA TYR A 4 14.96 9.72 3.27
C TYR A 4 16.47 9.49 3.43
N TRP A 5 17.07 10.15 4.42
CA TRP A 5 18.46 9.99 4.84
C TRP A 5 18.46 9.45 6.28
N ASP A 6 19.02 8.26 6.45
CA ASP A 6 19.22 7.56 7.72
C ASP A 6 20.39 8.16 8.53
N GLY A 7 21.39 8.69 7.85
CA GLY A 7 22.46 9.49 8.44
C GLY A 7 23.07 10.44 7.43
N VAL A 8 23.70 11.50 7.91
CA VAL A 8 24.40 12.48 7.05
C VAL A 8 25.81 12.70 7.57
N VAL A 9 26.77 12.59 6.64
CA VAL A 9 28.16 12.98 6.89
C VAL A 9 28.44 14.27 6.12
N PHE A 10 28.72 15.35 6.83
CA PHE A 10 29.18 16.58 6.22
C PHE A 10 30.70 16.58 6.14
N VAL A 11 31.24 16.92 4.98
CA VAL A 11 32.68 17.11 4.79
C VAL A 11 32.93 18.61 4.68
N ALA A 12 33.68 19.17 5.62
CA ALA A 12 34.01 20.58 5.63
C ALA A 12 35.13 20.89 4.64
N LEU A 13 34.92 21.91 3.82
CA LEU A 13 35.92 22.48 2.91
C LEU A 13 36.33 23.84 3.46
N ALA A 14 37.35 23.86 4.32
CA ALA A 14 37.82 25.07 4.99
C ALA A 14 39.18 25.48 4.42
N GLU A 15 39.27 26.65 3.83
CA GLU A 15 40.49 27.21 3.21
C GLU A 15 41.35 27.98 4.23
N THR A 16 40.74 28.47 5.31
CA THR A 16 41.45 29.17 6.39
C THR A 16 41.33 28.47 7.75
N GLY A 17 42.26 28.78 8.66
CA GLY A 17 42.20 28.28 10.05
C GLY A 17 40.95 28.77 10.80
N ALA A 18 40.47 29.98 10.47
CA ALA A 18 39.26 30.55 11.05
C ALA A 18 38.00 29.78 10.59
N GLU A 19 37.92 29.42 9.31
CA GLU A 19 36.85 28.58 8.76
C GLU A 19 36.87 27.18 9.37
N ALA A 20 38.04 26.54 9.45
CA ALA A 20 38.16 25.22 10.07
C ALA A 20 37.72 25.26 11.54
N ALA A 21 38.07 26.32 12.27
CA ALA A 21 37.60 26.54 13.64
C ALA A 21 36.08 26.80 13.71
N ALA A 22 35.51 27.51 12.74
CA ALA A 22 34.06 27.70 12.63
C ALA A 22 33.34 26.38 12.40
N CYS A 23 33.81 25.54 11.47
CA CYS A 23 33.27 24.20 11.23
C CYS A 23 33.32 23.32 12.48
N ARG A 24 34.42 23.38 13.25
CA ARG A 24 34.52 22.69 14.54
C ARG A 24 33.48 23.17 15.55
N ARG A 25 33.27 24.49 15.68
CA ARG A 25 32.23 25.04 16.57
C ARG A 25 30.84 24.60 16.14
N THR A 26 30.55 24.60 14.84
CA THR A 26 29.27 24.11 14.30
C THR A 26 29.09 22.61 14.56
N ALA A 27 30.15 21.81 14.47
CA ALA A 27 30.09 20.39 14.82
C ALA A 27 29.69 20.19 16.28
N LEU A 28 30.26 20.99 17.19
CA LEU A 28 29.93 20.97 18.61
C LEU A 28 28.50 21.44 18.88
N SER A 29 27.98 22.44 18.17
CA SER A 29 26.60 22.91 18.35
C SER A 29 25.55 21.89 17.91
N HIS A 30 25.92 20.95 17.03
CA HIS A 30 25.06 19.85 16.59
C HIS A 30 25.39 18.51 17.28
N ALA A 31 26.20 18.51 18.34
CA ALA A 31 26.58 17.31 19.09
C ALA A 31 25.38 16.50 19.61
N THR A 32 24.21 17.11 19.79
CA THR A 32 23.03 16.39 20.28
C THR A 32 22.35 15.54 19.22
N ASN A 33 22.64 15.72 17.92
CA ASN A 33 22.04 14.93 16.86
C ASN A 33 22.86 13.65 16.59
N PRO A 34 22.32 12.46 16.91
CA PRO A 34 23.08 11.21 16.79
C PRO A 34 23.31 10.77 15.34
N GLN A 35 22.53 11.28 14.38
CA GLN A 35 22.59 10.87 12.98
C GLN A 35 23.52 11.74 12.11
N VAL A 36 24.19 12.74 12.71
CA VAL A 36 25.02 13.72 12.01
C VAL A 36 26.48 13.57 12.40
N GLY A 37 27.32 13.24 11.41
CA GLY A 37 28.76 13.23 11.54
C GLY A 37 29.39 14.36 10.74
N LEU A 38 30.49 14.94 11.24
CA LEU A 38 31.24 15.96 10.52
C LEU A 38 32.71 15.55 10.36
N LEU A 39 33.22 15.62 9.14
CA LEU A 39 34.62 15.45 8.82
C LEU A 39 35.23 16.82 8.57
N VAL A 40 36.12 17.27 9.46
CA VAL A 40 36.76 18.59 9.37
C VAL A 40 38.25 18.42 9.10
N PRO A 41 38.84 19.11 8.11
CA PRO A 41 40.27 19.02 7.87
C PRO A 41 41.07 19.54 9.07
N SER A 42 42.17 18.87 9.38
CA SER A 42 43.05 19.24 10.49
C SER A 42 43.88 20.48 10.16
N GLU A 43 44.19 20.65 8.87
CA GLU A 43 44.90 21.80 8.30
C GLU A 43 44.02 22.45 7.21
N PRO A 44 44.09 23.77 7.02
CA PRO A 44 43.28 24.44 6.00
C PRO A 44 43.63 23.99 4.57
N LEU A 45 42.62 23.89 3.71
CA LEU A 45 42.71 23.57 2.29
C LEU A 45 43.11 24.82 1.48
N VAL A 46 44.32 25.32 1.73
CA VAL A 46 44.81 26.60 1.20
C VAL A 46 44.77 26.61 -0.34
N GLY A 47 44.16 27.65 -0.92
CA GLY A 47 44.10 27.85 -2.37
C GLY A 47 42.96 27.10 -3.07
N LEU A 48 42.05 26.45 -2.32
CA LEU A 48 40.91 25.72 -2.89
C LEU A 48 40.05 26.63 -3.77
N SER A 49 39.68 27.83 -3.28
CA SER A 49 38.84 28.77 -4.06
C SER A 49 39.52 29.20 -5.36
N ALA A 50 40.83 29.46 -5.31
CA ALA A 50 41.60 29.84 -6.48
C ALA A 50 41.67 28.71 -7.54
N ILE A 51 41.83 27.46 -7.10
CA ILE A 51 41.81 26.29 -8.00
C ILE A 51 40.44 26.12 -8.64
N VAL A 52 39.36 26.18 -7.84
CA VAL A 52 37.98 26.06 -8.34
C VAL A 52 37.65 27.18 -9.33
N ALA A 53 38.04 28.43 -9.04
CA ALA A 53 37.83 29.55 -9.93
C ALA A 53 38.57 29.39 -11.27
N ARG A 54 39.78 28.82 -11.27
CA ARG A 54 40.52 28.52 -12.51
C ARG A 54 39.85 27.40 -13.32
N LEU A 55 39.38 26.34 -12.67
CA LEU A 55 38.63 25.27 -13.33
C LEU A 55 37.33 25.78 -13.95
N ASP A 56 36.56 26.59 -13.21
CA ASP A 56 35.33 27.21 -13.71
C ASP A 56 35.60 28.11 -14.92
N ALA A 57 36.65 28.93 -14.86
CA ALA A 57 37.08 29.74 -15.99
C ALA A 57 37.48 28.90 -17.22
N LEU A 58 38.22 27.80 -17.03
CA LEU A 58 38.59 26.89 -18.11
C LEU A 58 37.36 26.18 -18.71
N GLU A 59 36.41 25.74 -17.89
CA GLU A 59 35.16 25.16 -18.37
C GLU A 59 34.29 26.18 -19.11
N HIS A 60 34.25 27.42 -18.64
CA HIS A 60 33.54 28.51 -19.30
C HIS A 60 34.15 28.76 -20.68
N LEU A 61 35.47 28.91 -20.77
CA LEU A 61 36.19 29.10 -22.02
C LEU A 61 35.99 27.93 -22.99
N ALA A 62 35.98 26.69 -22.48
CA ALA A 62 35.69 25.50 -23.29
C ALA A 62 34.28 25.54 -23.93
N ARG A 63 33.31 26.19 -23.28
CA ARG A 63 31.95 26.36 -23.79
C ARG A 63 31.82 27.58 -24.72
N SER A 64 32.53 28.68 -24.41
CA SER A 64 32.42 29.94 -25.16
C SER A 64 33.29 30.00 -26.41
N GLU A 65 34.40 29.26 -26.45
CA GLU A 65 35.36 29.25 -27.58
C GLU A 65 35.60 27.85 -28.16
N PRO A 66 34.58 27.21 -28.76
CA PRO A 66 34.70 25.87 -29.33
C PRO A 66 35.72 25.79 -30.49
N GLU A 67 36.02 26.90 -31.16
CA GLU A 67 37.05 26.96 -32.21
C GLU A 67 38.49 26.85 -31.67
N ALA A 68 38.70 27.15 -30.38
CA ALA A 68 39.99 27.01 -29.70
C ALA A 68 40.14 25.66 -28.98
N TRP A 69 39.03 25.13 -28.41
CA TRP A 69 39.01 23.95 -27.53
C TRP A 69 38.35 22.68 -28.11
N GLY A 70 37.43 22.80 -29.07
CA GLY A 70 36.68 21.68 -29.65
C GLY A 70 37.57 20.59 -30.28
N GLU A 71 37.00 19.48 -30.79
CA GLU A 71 37.80 18.37 -31.33
C GLU A 71 38.84 18.78 -32.40
N SER A 72 38.55 19.84 -33.15
CA SER A 72 39.40 20.47 -34.16
C SER A 72 40.07 21.78 -33.71
N GLY A 73 40.04 22.08 -32.40
CA GLY A 73 40.51 23.34 -31.83
C GLY A 73 42.03 23.48 -31.85
N LYS A 74 42.53 24.64 -32.31
CA LYS A 74 43.97 24.89 -32.53
C LYS A 74 44.83 24.87 -31.25
N ARG A 75 44.21 25.01 -30.06
CA ARG A 75 44.90 25.06 -28.75
C ARG A 75 44.47 23.95 -27.80
N ARG A 76 43.71 22.97 -28.30
CA ARG A 76 43.10 21.89 -27.50
C ARG A 76 44.11 21.18 -26.58
N ASP A 77 45.27 20.80 -27.10
CA ASP A 77 46.26 20.03 -26.32
C ASP A 77 46.93 20.84 -25.21
N GLU A 78 47.11 22.15 -25.42
CA GLU A 78 47.67 23.04 -24.40
C GLU A 78 46.68 23.25 -23.28
N TRP A 79 45.44 23.56 -23.64
CA TRP A 79 44.41 23.82 -22.65
C TRP A 79 43.98 22.54 -21.93
N LYS A 80 43.92 21.41 -22.62
CA LYS A 80 43.69 20.11 -21.98
C LYS A 80 44.76 19.82 -20.93
N ARG A 81 46.03 20.13 -21.22
CA ARG A 81 47.11 20.02 -20.23
C ARG A 81 46.88 20.95 -19.03
N LEU A 82 46.47 22.19 -19.25
CA LEU A 82 46.13 23.11 -18.15
C LEU A 82 44.95 22.60 -17.31
N PHE A 83 43.90 22.11 -17.96
CA PHE A 83 42.75 21.53 -17.28
C PHE A 83 43.14 20.29 -16.46
N ASP A 84 43.88 19.37 -17.05
CA ASP A 84 44.35 18.16 -16.36
C ASP A 84 45.29 18.53 -15.18
N GLN A 85 46.09 19.59 -15.31
CA GLN A 85 46.91 20.14 -14.22
C GLN A 85 46.07 20.71 -13.06
N GLU A 86 45.06 21.53 -13.36
CA GLU A 86 44.19 22.11 -12.32
C GLU A 86 43.31 21.03 -11.66
N VAL A 87 42.84 20.02 -12.40
CA VAL A 87 42.14 18.86 -11.83
C VAL A 87 43.05 18.08 -10.88
N SER A 88 44.32 17.90 -11.25
CA SER A 88 45.31 17.26 -10.37
C SER A 88 45.59 18.10 -9.12
N ALA A 89 45.70 19.43 -9.26
CA ALA A 89 45.86 20.35 -8.13
C ALA A 89 44.64 20.31 -7.19
N LEU A 90 43.43 20.25 -7.73
CA LEU A 90 42.20 20.09 -6.96
C LEU A 90 42.19 18.77 -6.18
N ALA A 91 42.53 17.67 -6.85
CA ALA A 91 42.60 16.35 -6.21
C ALA A 91 43.62 16.32 -5.06
N GLN A 92 44.79 16.96 -5.23
CA GLN A 92 45.80 17.09 -4.18
C GLN A 92 45.32 17.98 -3.02
N CYS A 93 44.65 19.10 -3.33
CA CYS A 93 44.08 20.00 -2.33
C CYS A 93 42.98 19.30 -1.51
N LEU A 94 42.14 18.49 -2.13
CA LEU A 94 41.05 17.76 -1.46
C LEU A 94 41.50 16.45 -0.80
N ALA A 95 42.71 15.94 -1.08
CA ALA A 95 43.22 14.68 -0.52
C ALA A 95 43.06 14.54 1.01
N PRO A 96 43.24 15.60 1.84
CA PRO A 96 43.03 15.53 3.29
C PRO A 96 41.61 15.15 3.75
N VAL A 97 40.61 15.39 2.90
CA VAL A 97 39.18 15.18 3.16
C VAL A 97 38.50 14.23 2.17
N ALA A 98 39.24 13.72 1.18
CA ALA A 98 38.71 12.88 0.12
C ALA A 98 38.33 11.48 0.64
N VAL A 99 37.03 11.27 0.89
CA VAL A 99 36.43 9.99 1.33
C VAL A 99 36.45 8.98 0.18
N GLN A 100 37.65 8.53 -0.21
CA GLN A 100 37.90 7.62 -1.33
C GLN A 100 38.96 6.58 -0.94
N ALA A 101 38.93 5.42 -1.61
CA ALA A 101 39.86 4.33 -1.34
C ALA A 101 41.30 4.75 -1.70
N GLY A 102 42.25 4.49 -0.80
CA GLY A 102 43.66 4.84 -0.98
C GLY A 102 44.05 6.27 -0.55
N SER A 103 43.09 7.12 -0.18
CA SER A 103 43.38 8.48 0.31
C SER A 103 43.97 8.47 1.71
N ARG A 104 45.00 9.32 1.92
CA ARG A 104 45.52 9.65 3.25
C ARG A 104 44.78 10.87 3.78
N LEU A 105 43.76 10.63 4.60
CA LEU A 105 43.02 11.70 5.25
C LEU A 105 43.91 12.38 6.29
N ARG A 106 43.69 13.68 6.48
CA ARG A 106 44.22 14.46 7.59
C ARG A 106 43.08 15.23 8.21
N SER A 107 42.09 14.51 8.70
CA SER A 107 40.84 15.08 9.16
C SER A 107 40.53 14.65 10.59
N THR A 108 39.68 15.41 11.25
CA THR A 108 39.09 15.07 12.53
C THR A 108 37.61 14.77 12.29
N TRP A 109 37.20 13.57 12.68
CA TRP A 109 35.80 13.16 12.75
C TRP A 109 35.18 13.71 14.03
N PHE A 110 34.09 14.44 13.90
CA PHE A 110 33.29 14.94 15.00
C PHE A 110 31.94 14.24 15.02
N TRP A 111 31.60 13.67 16.17
CA TRP A 111 30.29 13.11 16.45
C TRP A 111 30.01 13.21 17.94
N ARG A 112 28.81 13.66 18.31
CA ARG A 112 28.40 13.88 19.71
C ARG A 112 29.34 14.74 20.58
N GLY A 113 30.04 15.65 19.94
CA GLY A 113 31.00 16.53 20.62
C GLY A 113 32.40 15.93 20.74
N ASP A 114 32.56 14.64 20.41
CA ASP A 114 33.85 13.96 20.43
C ASP A 114 34.58 14.14 19.10
N GLY A 115 35.78 14.71 19.15
CA GLY A 115 36.68 14.87 18.02
C GLY A 115 37.74 13.77 18.00
N THR A 116 37.75 12.93 16.98
CA THR A 116 38.76 11.88 16.79
C THR A 116 39.50 12.08 15.47
N ALA A 117 40.83 12.07 15.48
CA ALA A 117 41.61 12.09 14.24
C ALA A 117 41.32 10.83 13.39
N VAL A 118 41.20 11.02 12.07
CA VAL A 118 41.02 9.95 11.09
C VAL A 118 42.01 10.13 9.93
N THR A 119 42.62 9.03 9.53
CA THR A 119 43.75 9.01 8.60
C THR A 119 43.45 8.31 7.28
N ASN A 120 42.34 7.58 7.21
CA ASN A 120 41.96 6.81 6.03
C ASN A 120 40.44 6.57 5.96
N LEU A 121 39.96 6.13 4.80
CA LEU A 121 38.55 5.84 4.56
C LEU A 121 38.00 4.75 5.47
N SER A 122 38.79 3.72 5.79
CA SER A 122 38.33 2.60 6.62
C SER A 122 37.98 3.05 8.03
N GLU A 123 38.75 3.98 8.60
CA GLU A 123 38.44 4.60 9.88
C GLU A 123 37.14 5.41 9.82
N VAL A 124 36.94 6.22 8.77
CA VAL A 124 35.67 6.97 8.59
C VAL A 124 34.49 6.01 8.49
N GLN A 125 34.60 4.94 7.70
CA GLN A 125 33.56 3.92 7.58
C GLN A 125 33.25 3.22 8.91
N ALA A 126 34.29 2.87 9.69
CA ALA A 126 34.10 2.30 11.02
C ALA A 126 33.37 3.25 11.97
N ARG A 127 33.68 4.56 11.91
CA ARG A 127 33.00 5.59 12.71
C ARG A 127 31.55 5.79 12.29
N VAL A 128 31.28 5.85 10.99
CA VAL A 128 29.90 5.90 10.45
C VAL A 128 29.13 4.65 10.87
N GLY A 129 29.74 3.47 10.80
CA GLY A 129 29.14 2.22 11.27
C GLY A 129 28.76 2.25 12.74
N GLY A 130 29.68 2.71 13.62
CA GLY A 130 29.39 2.89 15.04
C GLY A 130 28.29 3.93 15.30
N MET A 131 28.32 5.05 14.57
CA MET A 131 27.28 6.07 14.63
C MET A 131 25.89 5.52 14.27
N MET A 132 25.81 4.70 13.22
CA MET A 132 24.55 4.07 12.80
C MET A 132 24.07 3.02 13.81
N GLN A 133 24.97 2.18 14.35
CA GLN A 133 24.62 1.18 15.37
C GLN A 133 24.04 1.82 16.63
N GLU A 134 24.60 2.95 17.07
CA GLU A 134 24.09 3.65 18.24
C GLU A 134 22.81 4.45 17.95
N SER A 135 22.67 5.00 16.75
CA SER A 135 21.46 5.73 16.34
C SER A 135 20.27 4.80 16.08
N PHE A 136 20.55 3.57 15.63
CA PHE A 136 19.54 2.59 15.26
C PHE A 136 19.82 1.22 15.90
N PRO A 137 19.75 1.13 17.24
CA PRO A 137 20.09 -0.08 17.96
C PRO A 137 19.14 -1.25 17.69
N LEU A 138 17.95 -0.98 17.11
CA LEU A 138 16.93 -1.98 16.79
C LEU A 138 16.77 -2.17 15.27
N THR A 139 17.79 -1.85 14.46
CA THR A 139 17.78 -2.22 13.05
C THR A 139 17.87 -3.74 12.91
N PRO A 140 16.92 -4.40 12.21
CA PRO A 140 16.99 -5.83 11.97
C PRO A 140 18.19 -6.20 11.10
N GLY A 141 18.70 -7.43 11.25
CA GLY A 141 19.86 -7.98 10.56
C GLY A 141 19.67 -8.28 9.06
N ILE A 142 19.02 -7.38 8.31
CA ILE A 142 18.71 -7.55 6.89
C ILE A 142 19.98 -7.31 6.06
N ARG A 143 20.41 -8.30 5.28
CA ARG A 143 21.62 -8.17 4.45
C ARG A 143 21.48 -7.05 3.41
N HIS A 144 22.40 -6.10 3.49
CA HIS A 144 22.47 -4.82 2.76
C HIS A 144 22.19 -4.91 1.25
N GLN A 145 22.66 -5.96 0.56
CA GLN A 145 22.51 -6.09 -0.91
C GLN A 145 21.05 -6.08 -1.41
N VAL A 146 20.08 -6.41 -0.54
CA VAL A 146 18.65 -6.38 -0.83
C VAL A 146 18.02 -5.00 -0.58
N ALA A 147 18.58 -4.22 0.37
CA ALA A 147 18.15 -2.86 0.67
C ALA A 147 18.75 -1.82 -0.29
N GLU A 148 19.94 -2.09 -0.85
CA GLU A 148 20.83 -1.07 -1.40
C GLU A 148 20.98 -0.94 -2.93
N LYS A 149 20.05 -1.44 -3.75
CA LYS A 149 20.01 -0.98 -5.15
C LYS A 149 19.37 0.42 -5.25
N ARG A 150 20.05 1.43 -4.68
CA ARG A 150 20.00 2.85 -5.08
C ARG A 150 20.84 3.10 -6.34
N GLN A 151 20.94 2.13 -7.26
CA GLN A 151 21.43 2.45 -8.60
C GLN A 151 20.36 3.35 -9.26
N ARG A 152 20.81 4.45 -9.86
CA ARG A 152 20.02 5.34 -10.71
C ARG A 152 19.42 4.55 -11.89
N GLY A 153 18.38 3.74 -11.61
CA GLY A 153 17.83 2.73 -12.51
C GLY A 153 16.63 1.98 -11.90
N ARG A 154 15.88 1.27 -12.75
CA ARG A 154 14.64 0.55 -12.37
C ARG A 154 14.85 -0.40 -11.19
N ASP A 155 13.86 -0.47 -10.29
CA ASP A 155 13.81 -1.46 -9.21
C ASP A 155 13.61 -2.87 -9.77
N GLY A 156 14.71 -3.58 -10.03
CA GLY A 156 14.69 -4.93 -10.56
C GLY A 156 14.13 -6.00 -9.61
N LEU A 157 13.87 -5.68 -8.34
CA LEU A 157 13.35 -6.61 -7.34
C LEU A 157 11.87 -6.37 -7.00
N ARG A 158 11.23 -5.33 -7.55
CA ARG A 158 9.82 -4.99 -7.28
C ARG A 158 8.88 -6.17 -7.55
N ALA A 159 9.00 -6.81 -8.72
CA ALA A 159 8.16 -7.94 -9.08
C ALA A 159 8.34 -9.14 -8.14
N ALA A 160 9.58 -9.41 -7.72
CA ALA A 160 9.89 -10.49 -6.78
C ALA A 160 9.32 -10.21 -5.37
N ARG A 161 9.37 -8.95 -4.90
CA ARG A 161 8.75 -8.59 -3.61
C ARG A 161 7.23 -8.72 -3.65
N GLY A 162 6.60 -8.22 -4.71
CA GLY A 162 5.16 -8.40 -4.94
C GLY A 162 4.75 -9.87 -4.92
N ALA A 163 5.46 -10.72 -5.67
CA ALA A 163 5.20 -12.16 -5.70
C ALA A 163 5.40 -12.85 -4.34
N ILE A 164 6.38 -12.42 -3.53
CA ILE A 164 6.58 -12.92 -2.17
C ILE A 164 5.40 -12.52 -1.27
N ILE A 165 4.93 -11.28 -1.37
CA ILE A 165 3.77 -10.80 -0.61
C ILE A 165 2.53 -11.61 -1.00
N ASP A 166 2.28 -11.83 -2.28
CA ASP A 166 1.16 -12.65 -2.73
C ASP A 166 1.25 -14.08 -2.18
N LYS A 167 2.45 -14.67 -2.14
CA LYS A 167 2.69 -15.98 -1.49
C LYS A 167 2.45 -15.94 0.01
N LEU A 168 2.83 -14.87 0.70
CA LEU A 168 2.58 -14.70 2.14
C LEU A 168 1.08 -14.71 2.46
N LEU A 169 0.25 -14.14 1.59
CA LEU A 169 -1.20 -14.08 1.77
C LEU A 169 -1.92 -15.43 1.53
N GLN A 170 -1.22 -16.46 1.02
CA GLN A 170 -1.80 -17.79 0.79
C GLN A 170 -1.80 -18.66 2.06
N PRO A 171 -2.77 -19.58 2.26
CA PRO A 171 -2.83 -20.47 3.43
C PRO A 171 -1.56 -21.31 3.67
N ASN A 172 -0.89 -21.75 2.60
CA ASN A 172 0.32 -22.57 2.62
C ASN A 172 1.62 -21.76 2.37
N ALA A 173 1.62 -20.47 2.72
CA ALA A 173 2.72 -19.52 2.49
C ALA A 173 4.12 -20.08 2.78
N ALA A 174 4.33 -20.69 3.96
CA ALA A 174 5.65 -21.20 4.35
C ALA A 174 6.19 -22.29 3.40
N ALA A 175 5.31 -23.11 2.83
CA ALA A 175 5.68 -24.10 1.81
C ALA A 175 5.96 -23.44 0.45
N LEU A 176 5.12 -22.48 0.03
CA LEU A 176 5.30 -21.76 -1.23
C LEU A 176 6.61 -20.96 -1.28
N LEU A 177 7.00 -20.36 -0.14
CA LEU A 177 8.25 -19.61 -0.01
C LEU A 177 9.48 -20.53 0.00
N THR A 178 9.32 -21.84 0.17
CA THR A 178 10.44 -22.80 0.23
C THR A 178 10.57 -23.71 -0.99
N GLN A 179 9.48 -24.02 -1.71
CA GLN A 179 9.46 -25.08 -2.74
C GLN A 179 9.56 -24.60 -4.21
N GLY A 180 9.61 -23.30 -4.49
CA GLY A 180 9.78 -22.81 -5.86
C GLY A 180 10.02 -21.31 -6.01
N PRO A 181 10.86 -20.66 -5.17
CA PRO A 181 11.18 -19.27 -5.39
C PRO A 181 12.11 -19.09 -6.60
N SER A 182 11.88 -18.05 -7.39
CA SER A 182 12.86 -17.60 -8.39
C SER A 182 14.17 -17.18 -7.72
N GLN A 183 15.27 -17.03 -8.48
CA GLN A 183 16.56 -16.61 -7.90
C GLN A 183 16.48 -15.26 -7.17
N ALA A 184 15.70 -14.31 -7.71
CA ALA A 184 15.46 -13.01 -7.10
C ALA A 184 14.65 -13.14 -5.81
N GLU A 185 13.57 -13.95 -5.82
CA GLU A 185 12.77 -14.21 -4.62
C GLU A 185 13.59 -14.91 -3.55
N ARG A 186 14.41 -15.91 -3.91
CA ARG A 186 15.26 -16.64 -2.97
C ARG A 186 16.20 -15.69 -2.24
N THR A 187 16.82 -14.76 -2.96
CA THR A 187 17.71 -13.75 -2.37
C THR A 187 16.97 -12.87 -1.35
N LEU A 188 15.77 -12.40 -1.69
CA LEU A 188 14.92 -11.60 -0.81
C LEU A 188 14.45 -12.39 0.42
N ILE A 189 13.95 -13.60 0.22
CA ILE A 189 13.48 -14.50 1.28
C ILE A 189 14.62 -14.79 2.25
N GLU A 190 15.81 -15.10 1.74
CA GLU A 190 16.99 -15.37 2.58
C GLU A 190 17.41 -14.14 3.38
N ALA A 191 17.48 -12.97 2.74
CA ALA A 191 17.92 -11.73 3.38
C ALA A 191 16.90 -11.09 4.33
N VAL A 192 15.60 -11.25 4.09
CA VAL A 192 14.56 -10.52 4.85
C VAL A 192 13.78 -11.43 5.79
N LEU A 193 13.48 -12.67 5.39
CA LEU A 193 12.61 -13.56 6.16
C LEU A 193 13.39 -14.64 6.92
N VAL A 194 14.38 -15.27 6.28
CA VAL A 194 15.14 -16.36 6.92
C VAL A 194 16.18 -15.82 7.89
N SER A 195 16.99 -14.86 7.46
CA SER A 195 18.08 -14.33 8.31
C SER A 195 17.62 -13.62 9.57
N THR A 196 16.36 -13.19 9.61
CA THR A 196 15.73 -12.43 10.69
C THR A 196 14.83 -13.30 11.58
N GLY A 197 14.74 -14.61 11.31
CA GLY A 197 13.93 -15.56 12.10
C GLY A 197 12.44 -15.61 11.75
N VAL A 198 11.95 -14.76 10.84
CA VAL A 198 10.54 -14.73 10.42
C VAL A 198 10.10 -16.02 9.71
N LEU A 199 10.94 -16.56 8.84
CA LEU A 199 10.73 -17.84 8.15
C LEU A 199 11.75 -18.87 8.62
N ARG A 200 11.28 -19.88 9.35
CA ARG A 200 12.11 -21.00 9.82
C ARG A 200 12.01 -22.17 8.85
N ARG A 201 13.14 -22.53 8.23
CA ARG A 201 13.27 -23.68 7.31
C ARG A 201 13.47 -24.99 8.08
N THR A 202 12.50 -25.35 8.93
CA THR A 202 12.41 -26.69 9.55
C THR A 202 11.76 -27.69 8.58
N PRO A 203 11.79 -29.02 8.85
CA PRO A 203 11.12 -30.02 8.01
C PRO A 203 9.63 -29.69 7.74
N LYS A 204 8.99 -28.99 8.68
CA LYS A 204 7.74 -28.26 8.47
C LYS A 204 8.06 -26.77 8.52
N PRO A 205 8.14 -26.06 7.38
CA PRO A 205 8.48 -24.64 7.38
C PRO A 205 7.40 -23.83 8.09
N LYS A 206 7.79 -22.82 8.87
CA LYS A 206 6.87 -22.00 9.65
C LYS A 206 7.20 -20.52 9.50
N LEU A 207 6.14 -19.71 9.38
CA LEU A 207 6.19 -18.26 9.54
C LEU A 207 5.74 -17.92 10.97
N SER A 208 6.50 -17.08 11.66
CA SER A 208 6.17 -16.61 13.00
C SER A 208 6.93 -15.34 13.32
N ALA A 209 6.50 -14.66 14.39
CA ALA A 209 7.35 -13.66 15.03
C ALA A 209 8.74 -14.24 15.30
N PRO A 210 9.81 -13.48 15.02
CA PRO A 210 11.16 -13.88 15.40
C PRO A 210 11.31 -13.80 16.91
N LYS A 211 12.26 -14.55 17.45
CA LYS A 211 12.62 -14.44 18.86
C LYS A 211 13.66 -13.36 19.06
N ASP A 212 13.69 -12.76 20.25
CA ASP A 212 14.71 -11.77 20.62
C ASP A 212 16.13 -12.34 20.50
N GLU A 213 16.32 -13.63 20.80
CA GLU A 213 17.62 -14.28 20.66
C GLU A 213 18.06 -14.50 19.20
N GLU A 214 17.12 -14.47 18.26
CA GLU A 214 17.40 -14.63 16.82
C GLU A 214 17.69 -13.27 16.17
N ASP A 215 16.83 -12.28 16.42
CA ASP A 215 16.98 -10.91 15.95
C ASP A 215 16.08 -9.96 16.77
N ALA A 216 16.65 -9.35 17.82
CA ALA A 216 15.94 -8.38 18.67
C ALA A 216 15.41 -7.16 17.89
N GLY A 217 16.10 -6.74 16.82
CA GLY A 217 15.64 -5.67 15.96
C GLY A 217 14.38 -6.07 15.21
N MET A 218 14.36 -7.27 14.62
CA MET A 218 13.17 -7.75 13.91
C MET A 218 12.01 -8.05 14.86
N ALA A 219 12.27 -8.56 16.07
CA ALA A 219 11.23 -8.75 17.08
C ALA A 219 10.57 -7.41 17.46
N ALA A 220 11.37 -6.36 17.66
CA ALA A 220 10.85 -5.02 17.93
C ALA A 220 10.06 -4.44 16.74
N VAL A 221 10.48 -4.68 15.50
CA VAL A 221 9.74 -4.28 14.29
C VAL A 221 8.40 -4.99 14.19
N TRP A 222 8.40 -6.30 14.46
CA TRP A 222 7.19 -7.12 14.48
C TRP A 222 6.20 -6.58 15.50
N ALA A 223 6.64 -6.35 16.73
CA ALA A 223 5.83 -5.77 17.80
C ALA A 223 5.30 -4.37 17.41
N ARG A 224 6.10 -3.55 16.71
CA ARG A 224 5.65 -2.23 16.24
C ARG A 224 4.53 -2.33 15.20
N MET A 225 4.59 -3.33 14.32
CA MET A 225 3.53 -3.61 13.32
C MET A 225 2.26 -4.13 13.97
N GLU A 226 2.36 -5.03 14.96
CA GLU A 226 1.21 -5.48 15.74
C GLU A 226 0.56 -4.33 16.50
N ALA A 227 1.37 -3.47 17.14
CA ALA A 227 0.85 -2.27 17.81
C ALA A 227 0.16 -1.30 16.85
N PHE A 228 0.66 -1.15 15.61
CA PHE A 228 -0.02 -0.37 14.58
C PHE A 228 -1.37 -0.98 14.17
N ARG A 229 -1.44 -2.32 14.09
CA ARG A 229 -2.68 -3.05 13.84
C ARG A 229 -3.68 -2.95 14.99
N GLU A 230 -3.23 -2.89 16.24
CA GLU A 230 -4.13 -2.58 17.37
C GLU A 230 -4.66 -1.14 17.29
N GLN A 231 -3.81 -0.17 16.93
CA GLN A 231 -4.23 1.23 16.76
C GLN A 231 -5.30 1.40 15.66
N SER A 232 -5.31 0.53 14.65
CA SER A 232 -6.27 0.60 13.55
C SER A 232 -7.62 -0.07 13.83
N ARG A 233 -7.84 -0.62 15.04
CA ARG A 233 -9.13 -1.20 15.45
C ARG A 233 -10.22 -0.15 15.61
N ASP A 234 -9.91 0.97 16.25
CA ASP A 234 -10.92 1.98 16.61
C ASP A 234 -11.24 2.89 15.43
N ALA A 235 -10.24 3.24 14.61
CA ALA A 235 -10.39 4.12 13.46
C ALA A 235 -9.30 3.86 12.40
N PRO A 236 -9.51 4.29 11.14
CA PRO A 236 -8.46 4.23 10.12
C PRO A 236 -7.22 5.04 10.51
N VAL A 237 -6.05 4.41 10.45
CA VAL A 237 -4.75 5.02 10.79
C VAL A 237 -3.92 5.22 9.53
N ALA A 238 -3.24 6.37 9.41
CA ALA A 238 -2.39 6.65 8.26
C ALA A 238 -1.19 5.71 8.19
N LEU A 239 -0.98 5.08 7.02
CA LEU A 239 0.17 4.19 6.79
C LEU A 239 1.50 4.93 6.95
N ALA A 240 1.52 6.23 6.63
CA ALA A 240 2.66 7.11 6.86
C ALA A 240 3.16 7.12 8.32
N SER A 241 2.28 6.90 9.29
CA SER A 241 2.67 6.84 10.71
C SER A 241 3.51 5.60 11.03
N LEU A 242 3.19 4.45 10.45
CA LEU A 242 3.99 3.24 10.57
C LEU A 242 5.32 3.39 9.83
N VAL A 243 5.27 3.85 8.58
CA VAL A 243 6.48 4.04 7.77
C VAL A 243 7.45 5.02 8.45
N GLY A 244 6.95 6.17 8.91
CA GLY A 244 7.76 7.14 9.62
C GLY A 244 8.36 6.59 10.92
N ALA A 245 7.59 5.80 11.68
CA ALA A 245 8.08 5.19 12.91
C ALA A 245 9.18 4.14 12.65
N LEU A 246 9.07 3.34 11.58
CA LEU A 246 10.08 2.34 11.22
C LEU A 246 11.31 2.95 10.53
N GLN A 247 11.17 4.12 9.90
CA GLN A 247 12.29 4.88 9.37
C GLN A 247 13.07 5.58 10.48
N ALA A 248 12.38 6.16 11.46
CA ALA A 248 13.05 6.86 12.56
C ALA A 248 13.88 5.91 13.45
N PRO A 249 14.84 6.44 14.22
CA PRO A 249 15.39 5.75 15.39
C PRO A 249 14.27 5.18 16.27
N PRO A 250 14.42 3.95 16.80
CA PRO A 250 15.64 3.13 16.81
C PRO A 250 15.78 2.14 15.64
N PHE A 251 14.93 2.19 14.61
CA PHE A 251 14.83 1.13 13.59
C PHE A 251 15.62 1.39 12.30
N GLY A 252 15.50 2.58 11.70
CA GLY A 252 16.27 2.94 10.50
C GLY A 252 15.97 2.14 9.24
N ILE A 253 14.76 1.58 9.10
CA ILE A 253 14.44 0.61 8.04
C ILE A 253 14.15 1.30 6.72
N GLY A 254 14.69 0.77 5.62
CA GLY A 254 14.37 1.21 4.26
C GLY A 254 12.96 0.81 3.83
N THR A 255 12.26 1.70 3.13
CA THR A 255 10.85 1.50 2.70
C THR A 255 10.62 0.27 1.83
N ARG A 256 11.65 -0.23 1.12
CA ARG A 256 11.51 -1.35 0.17
C ARG A 256 11.26 -2.70 0.83
N VAL A 257 11.69 -2.90 2.07
CA VAL A 257 11.47 -4.18 2.78
C VAL A 257 10.20 -4.15 3.63
N MET A 258 9.71 -2.96 3.97
CA MET A 258 8.53 -2.79 4.82
C MET A 258 7.27 -3.51 4.31
N PRO A 259 6.93 -3.52 3.01
CA PRO A 259 5.76 -4.26 2.51
C PRO A 259 5.80 -5.75 2.85
N MET A 260 6.97 -6.38 2.68
CA MET A 260 7.15 -7.80 2.99
C MET A 260 7.04 -8.06 4.48
N LEU A 261 7.66 -7.20 5.30
CA LEU A 261 7.60 -7.32 6.76
C LEU A 261 6.17 -7.11 7.27
N PHE A 262 5.44 -6.14 6.71
CA PHE A 262 4.03 -5.88 7.04
C PHE A 262 3.15 -7.07 6.68
N ALA A 263 3.31 -7.61 5.47
CA ALA A 263 2.58 -8.80 5.01
C ALA A 263 2.90 -10.05 5.84
N ALA A 264 4.14 -10.19 6.33
CA ALA A 264 4.53 -11.32 7.18
C ALA A 264 4.00 -11.17 8.61
N ALA A 265 4.13 -9.98 9.21
CA ALA A 265 3.72 -9.71 10.58
C ALA A 265 2.21 -9.79 10.78
N LEU A 266 1.45 -9.25 9.82
CA LEU A 266 -0.01 -9.18 9.88
C LEU A 266 -0.69 -10.22 8.97
N ARG A 267 0.04 -11.28 8.63
CA ARG A 267 -0.37 -12.27 7.63
C ARG A 267 -1.78 -12.81 7.87
N ASP A 268 -2.04 -13.28 9.08
CA ASP A 268 -3.29 -13.99 9.37
C ASP A 268 -4.48 -13.03 9.28
N ASP A 269 -4.32 -11.80 9.75
CA ASP A 269 -5.33 -10.76 9.62
C ASP A 269 -5.52 -10.32 8.16
N LEU A 270 -4.46 -10.14 7.37
CA LEU A 270 -4.57 -9.80 5.95
C LEU A 270 -5.28 -10.92 5.17
N ARG A 271 -4.92 -12.18 5.41
CA ARG A 271 -5.52 -13.34 4.75
C ARG A 271 -7.00 -13.50 5.09
N LEU A 272 -7.35 -13.29 6.36
CA LEU A 272 -8.73 -13.39 6.84
C LEU A 272 -9.57 -12.17 6.43
N GLY A 273 -8.98 -11.14 5.81
CA GLY A 273 -9.70 -9.91 5.49
C GLY A 273 -9.98 -9.05 6.72
N ASN A 274 -9.22 -9.22 7.80
CA ASN A 274 -9.34 -8.37 8.98
C ASN A 274 -8.63 -7.02 8.84
N ILE A 275 -7.91 -6.79 7.74
CA ILE A 275 -7.26 -5.51 7.46
C ILE A 275 -7.76 -5.00 6.12
N ALA A 276 -8.27 -3.77 6.14
CA ALA A 276 -8.66 -3.01 4.98
C ALA A 276 -7.61 -1.92 4.70
N LEU A 277 -7.21 -1.80 3.44
CA LEU A 277 -6.31 -0.76 2.96
C LEU A 277 -7.12 0.28 2.18
N LEU A 278 -7.13 1.51 2.66
CA LEU A 278 -7.89 2.61 2.06
C LEU A 278 -6.94 3.53 1.29
N HIS A 279 -7.30 3.95 0.09
CA HIS A 279 -6.63 4.98 -0.69
C HIS A 279 -7.39 6.31 -0.59
N ARG A 280 -6.72 7.36 -0.11
CA ARG A 280 -7.29 8.71 0.02
C ARG A 280 -7.14 9.47 -1.29
N ARG A 281 -8.26 9.74 -1.97
CA ARG A 281 -8.29 10.61 -3.15
C ARG A 281 -8.10 12.08 -2.76
N LYS A 282 -7.65 12.88 -3.72
CA LYS A 282 -7.55 14.35 -3.57
C LYS A 282 -8.89 15.04 -3.26
N THR A 283 -10.00 14.39 -3.61
CA THR A 283 -11.37 14.86 -3.34
C THR A 283 -11.82 14.64 -1.89
N GLY A 284 -11.01 13.97 -1.05
CA GLY A 284 -11.36 13.61 0.32
C GLY A 284 -12.10 12.28 0.46
N GLN A 285 -12.53 11.67 -0.65
CA GLN A 285 -13.09 10.31 -0.66
C GLN A 285 -12.01 9.25 -0.44
N THR A 286 -12.38 8.14 0.20
CA THR A 286 -11.50 6.99 0.41
C THR A 286 -12.04 5.79 -0.36
N ASP A 287 -11.20 5.24 -1.23
CA ASP A 287 -11.49 3.96 -1.88
C ASP A 287 -10.87 2.84 -1.08
N LEU A 288 -11.52 1.67 -1.05
CA LEU A 288 -10.87 0.48 -0.55
C LEU A 288 -10.09 -0.20 -1.65
N MET A 289 -8.96 -0.77 -1.25
CA MET A 289 -8.01 -1.39 -2.17
C MET A 289 -7.89 -2.86 -1.81
N GLN A 290 -8.01 -3.72 -2.82
CA GLN A 290 -7.72 -5.14 -2.65
C GLN A 290 -6.27 -5.32 -2.20
N VAL A 291 -6.06 -6.03 -1.09
CA VAL A 291 -4.73 -6.29 -0.56
C VAL A 291 -4.02 -7.30 -1.46
N SER A 292 -3.01 -6.84 -2.19
CA SER A 292 -2.11 -7.64 -3.02
C SER A 292 -0.66 -7.18 -2.87
N GLY A 293 0.28 -7.97 -3.38
CA GLY A 293 1.69 -7.60 -3.41
C GLY A 293 1.97 -6.33 -4.20
N GLU A 294 1.33 -6.15 -5.34
CA GLU A 294 1.44 -4.92 -6.12
C GLU A 294 0.88 -3.71 -5.35
N MET A 295 -0.28 -3.89 -4.72
CA MET A 295 -0.94 -2.82 -3.98
C MET A 295 -0.16 -2.40 -2.74
N LEU A 296 0.36 -3.35 -1.96
CA LEU A 296 1.19 -3.05 -0.80
C LEU A 296 2.51 -2.37 -1.20
N GLU A 297 3.15 -2.81 -2.28
CA GLU A 297 4.33 -2.10 -2.82
C GLU A 297 4.01 -0.65 -3.20
N ALA A 298 2.86 -0.41 -3.84
CA ALA A 298 2.41 0.94 -4.19
C ALA A 298 2.10 1.78 -2.92
N ALA A 299 1.43 1.19 -1.94
CA ALA A 299 1.02 1.85 -0.71
C ALA A 299 2.23 2.31 0.11
N PHE A 300 3.25 1.47 0.30
CA PHE A 300 4.47 1.84 1.02
C PHE A 300 5.37 2.79 0.24
N LYS A 301 5.23 2.89 -1.08
CA LYS A 301 5.89 3.91 -1.90
C LYS A 301 5.27 5.29 -1.71
N ALA A 302 3.95 5.35 -1.48
CA ALA A 302 3.19 6.58 -1.25
C ALA A 302 2.32 6.46 0.03
N PRO A 303 2.93 6.33 1.22
CA PRO A 303 2.20 5.95 2.43
C PRO A 303 1.29 7.06 2.97
N SER A 304 1.49 8.31 2.54
CA SER A 304 0.63 9.45 2.87
C SER A 304 -0.75 9.37 2.21
N ASP A 305 -0.86 8.62 1.10
CA ASP A 305 -2.10 8.48 0.36
C ASP A 305 -2.94 7.29 0.85
N HIS A 306 -2.48 6.58 1.88
CA HIS A 306 -3.09 5.33 2.32
C HIS A 306 -3.39 5.30 3.82
N LEU A 307 -4.53 4.72 4.17
CA LEU A 307 -4.95 4.43 5.54
C LEU A 307 -5.12 2.93 5.72
N VAL A 308 -4.96 2.44 6.94
CA VAL A 308 -5.17 1.05 7.31
C VAL A 308 -6.24 1.02 8.40
N GLN A 309 -7.22 0.14 8.24
CA GLN A 309 -8.26 -0.10 9.23
C GLN A 309 -8.33 -1.59 9.54
N TYR A 310 -8.39 -1.93 10.82
CA TYR A 310 -8.68 -3.28 11.26
C TYR A 310 -10.20 -3.48 11.35
N ILE A 311 -10.66 -4.60 10.83
CA ILE A 311 -12.05 -5.04 10.83
C ILE A 311 -12.05 -6.41 11.49
N ASP A 312 -12.62 -6.53 12.68
CA ASP A 312 -12.71 -7.83 13.37
C ASP A 312 -13.74 -8.70 12.64
N LEU A 313 -13.29 -9.68 11.86
CA LEU A 313 -14.12 -10.74 11.29
C LEU A 313 -14.00 -11.98 12.17
N THR A 314 -14.85 -12.03 13.18
CA THR A 314 -15.09 -13.21 14.00
C THR A 314 -15.63 -14.37 13.17
N LYS A 315 -15.45 -15.59 13.66
CA LYS A 315 -16.05 -16.81 13.08
C LYS A 315 -17.56 -16.67 12.82
N THR A 316 -18.27 -15.98 13.72
CA THR A 316 -19.69 -15.70 13.58
C THR A 316 -19.98 -14.84 12.35
N GLN A 317 -19.19 -13.80 12.09
CA GLN A 317 -19.38 -12.96 10.92
C GLN A 317 -19.07 -13.73 9.62
N THR A 318 -18.05 -14.58 9.62
CA THR A 318 -17.79 -15.51 8.50
C THR A 318 -18.99 -16.44 8.25
N ASP A 319 -19.60 -16.97 9.31
CA ASP A 319 -20.76 -17.85 9.20
C ASP A 319 -22.01 -17.10 8.69
N VAL A 320 -22.18 -15.83 9.05
CA VAL A 320 -23.20 -14.93 8.49
C VAL A 320 -22.99 -14.72 7.00
N LEU A 321 -21.77 -14.40 6.55
CA LEU A 321 -21.47 -14.21 5.12
C LEU A 321 -21.67 -15.50 4.31
N ARG A 322 -21.32 -16.65 4.87
CA ARG A 322 -21.58 -17.96 4.29
C ARG A 322 -23.08 -18.24 4.14
N GLY A 323 -23.86 -17.91 5.16
CA GLY A 323 -25.33 -18.00 5.12
C GLY A 323 -25.93 -17.11 4.05
N LEU A 324 -25.45 -15.86 3.92
CA LEU A 324 -25.88 -14.95 2.86
C LEU A 324 -25.55 -15.48 1.46
N CYS A 325 -24.31 -15.96 1.25
CA CYS A 325 -23.90 -16.53 -0.03
C CYS A 325 -24.76 -17.74 -0.42
N ALA A 326 -25.07 -18.61 0.55
CA ALA A 326 -25.96 -19.75 0.35
C ALA A 326 -27.39 -19.30 0.01
N ALA A 327 -27.90 -18.26 0.67
CA ALA A 327 -29.24 -17.73 0.42
C ALA A 327 -29.37 -17.11 -0.98
N LEU A 328 -28.36 -16.35 -1.42
CA LEU A 328 -28.32 -15.72 -2.75
C LEU A 328 -28.26 -16.76 -3.88
N THR A 329 -27.42 -17.78 -3.71
CA THR A 329 -27.19 -18.81 -4.75
C THR A 329 -28.21 -19.96 -4.71
N GLY A 330 -28.93 -20.14 -3.61
CA GLY A 330 -29.73 -21.34 -3.35
C GLY A 330 -28.91 -22.63 -3.22
N ARG A 331 -27.60 -22.52 -3.01
CA ARG A 331 -26.66 -23.66 -2.91
C ARG A 331 -26.12 -23.79 -1.49
N ARG A 332 -25.37 -24.88 -1.25
CA ARG A 332 -24.65 -25.06 0.01
C ARG A 332 -23.65 -23.92 0.23
N ALA A 333 -23.54 -23.47 1.47
CA ALA A 333 -22.58 -22.45 1.89
C ALA A 333 -21.14 -22.83 1.49
N PRO A 334 -20.37 -21.90 0.91
CA PRO A 334 -19.00 -22.18 0.49
C PRO A 334 -18.07 -22.37 1.70
N GLU A 335 -17.16 -23.33 1.59
CA GLU A 335 -16.06 -23.53 2.56
C GLU A 335 -14.88 -22.58 2.24
N LEU A 336 -15.19 -21.29 2.13
CA LEU A 336 -14.24 -20.20 1.89
C LEU A 336 -14.13 -19.32 3.14
N ASP A 337 -13.01 -18.59 3.25
CA ASP A 337 -12.72 -17.62 4.32
C ASP A 337 -12.08 -16.37 3.73
N GLY A 338 -12.21 -15.24 4.43
CA GLY A 338 -11.54 -13.98 4.09
C GLY A 338 -11.90 -13.46 2.70
N GLN A 339 -10.92 -12.90 1.99
CA GLN A 339 -11.10 -12.26 0.67
C GLN A 339 -11.88 -13.12 -0.36
N PRO A 340 -11.56 -14.40 -0.56
CA PRO A 340 -12.36 -15.28 -1.42
C PRO A 340 -13.84 -15.38 -1.05
N LEU A 341 -14.19 -15.34 0.24
CA LEU A 341 -15.58 -15.37 0.69
C LEU A 341 -16.30 -14.06 0.36
N PHE A 342 -15.65 -12.91 0.59
CA PHE A 342 -16.20 -11.60 0.22
C PHE A 342 -16.50 -11.51 -1.27
N GLN A 343 -15.55 -11.96 -2.11
CA GLN A 343 -15.74 -11.97 -3.55
C GLN A 343 -16.87 -12.92 -3.97
N ALA A 344 -16.93 -14.13 -3.40
CA ALA A 344 -18.00 -15.08 -3.70
C ALA A 344 -19.40 -14.53 -3.34
N VAL A 345 -19.52 -13.78 -2.24
CA VAL A 345 -20.78 -13.11 -1.87
C VAL A 345 -21.14 -12.02 -2.89
N LYS A 346 -20.18 -11.22 -3.35
CA LYS A 346 -20.42 -10.21 -4.40
C LYS A 346 -20.85 -10.82 -5.72
N ASP A 347 -20.18 -11.87 -6.16
CA ASP A 347 -20.53 -12.57 -7.40
C ASP A 347 -21.96 -13.12 -7.30
N ALA A 348 -22.28 -13.79 -6.18
CA ALA A 348 -23.63 -14.29 -5.91
C ALA A 348 -24.69 -13.17 -5.82
N ALA A 349 -24.34 -12.02 -5.23
CA ALA A 349 -25.22 -10.87 -5.12
C ALA A 349 -25.50 -10.23 -6.48
N THR A 350 -24.47 -10.13 -7.33
CA THR A 350 -24.58 -9.62 -8.71
C THR A 350 -25.48 -10.51 -9.54
N ASP A 351 -25.20 -11.83 -9.57
CA ASP A 351 -26.00 -12.81 -10.31
C ASP A 351 -27.47 -12.76 -9.86
N TRP A 352 -27.70 -12.76 -8.54
CA TRP A 352 -29.05 -12.69 -7.99
C TRP A 352 -29.77 -11.38 -8.34
N TRP A 353 -29.06 -10.25 -8.32
CA TRP A 353 -29.62 -8.95 -8.65
C TRP A 353 -29.98 -8.84 -10.13
N ASP A 354 -29.15 -9.41 -11.01
CA ASP A 354 -29.39 -9.41 -12.44
C ASP A 354 -30.59 -10.27 -12.84
N ASP A 355 -30.84 -11.35 -12.10
CA ASP A 355 -32.05 -12.18 -12.24
C ASP A 355 -33.34 -11.48 -11.76
N LEU A 356 -33.25 -10.39 -10.98
CA LEU A 356 -34.44 -9.66 -10.51
C LEU A 356 -35.03 -8.76 -11.60
N PRO A 357 -36.36 -8.74 -11.76
CA PRO A 357 -37.05 -7.74 -12.57
C PRO A 357 -36.81 -6.31 -12.08
N GLY A 358 -36.77 -5.34 -13.01
CA GLY A 358 -36.41 -3.94 -12.71
C GLY A 358 -37.27 -3.26 -11.63
N HIS A 359 -38.54 -3.63 -11.49
CA HIS A 359 -39.42 -3.07 -10.45
C HIS A 359 -39.05 -3.58 -9.05
N ALA A 360 -38.68 -4.86 -8.88
CA ALA A 360 -38.29 -5.43 -7.58
C ALA A 360 -37.01 -4.78 -7.05
N ARG A 361 -36.16 -4.31 -7.98
CA ARG A 361 -34.97 -3.51 -7.65
C ARG A 361 -35.33 -2.13 -7.05
N GLN A 362 -36.51 -1.58 -7.32
CA GLN A 362 -36.89 -0.20 -6.98
C GLN A 362 -37.94 -0.07 -5.87
N THR A 363 -38.81 -1.06 -5.66
CA THR A 363 -39.92 -1.01 -4.69
C THR A 363 -39.46 -0.76 -3.24
N ARG A 364 -40.15 0.16 -2.53
CA ARG A 364 -39.90 0.49 -1.11
C ARG A 364 -41.09 0.29 -0.17
N GLN A 365 -42.32 0.29 -0.69
CA GLN A 365 -43.53 0.46 0.13
C GLN A 365 -44.02 -0.83 0.83
N ARG A 366 -43.39 -2.00 0.60
CA ARG A 366 -43.87 -3.29 1.11
C ARG A 366 -42.79 -4.24 1.65
N LEU A 367 -41.55 -3.76 1.77
CA LEU A 367 -40.46 -4.56 2.33
C LEU A 367 -40.38 -4.32 3.84
N SER A 368 -40.04 -5.36 4.60
CA SER A 368 -39.55 -5.18 5.97
C SER A 368 -38.32 -4.25 5.98
N GLU A 369 -38.04 -3.63 7.14
CA GLU A 369 -36.86 -2.77 7.28
C GLU A 369 -35.57 -3.55 6.98
N GLU A 370 -35.51 -4.82 7.40
CA GLU A 370 -34.40 -5.72 7.18
C GLU A 370 -34.25 -6.13 5.71
N ALA A 371 -35.34 -6.44 5.01
CA ALA A 371 -35.28 -6.74 3.57
C ALA A 371 -34.90 -5.49 2.75
N ALA A 372 -35.41 -4.31 3.12
CA ALA A 372 -35.02 -3.06 2.49
C ALA A 372 -33.54 -2.74 2.73
N PHE A 373 -33.03 -2.99 3.94
CA PHE A 373 -31.62 -2.84 4.30
C PHE A 373 -30.74 -3.81 3.49
N LEU A 374 -31.08 -5.11 3.47
CA LEU A 374 -30.33 -6.11 2.70
C LEU A 374 -30.30 -5.77 1.20
N ARG A 375 -31.43 -5.33 0.63
CA ARG A 375 -31.49 -4.87 -0.76
C ARG A 375 -30.54 -3.70 -1.00
N GLY A 376 -30.47 -2.76 -0.05
CA GLY A 376 -29.54 -1.64 -0.10
C GLY A 376 -28.08 -2.08 -0.13
N ILE A 377 -27.71 -3.07 0.69
CA ILE A 377 -26.38 -3.69 0.69
C ILE A 377 -26.09 -4.40 -0.63
N VAL A 378 -27.01 -5.23 -1.12
CA VAL A 378 -26.85 -5.93 -2.41
C VAL A 378 -26.67 -4.94 -3.56
N ASN A 379 -27.49 -3.89 -3.61
CA ASN A 379 -27.36 -2.85 -4.64
C ASN A 379 -26.01 -2.11 -4.59
N GLN A 380 -25.39 -1.98 -3.41
CA GLN A 380 -24.04 -1.44 -3.26
C GLN A 380 -22.94 -2.42 -3.69
N LEU A 381 -23.21 -3.73 -3.72
CA LEU A 381 -22.26 -4.78 -4.14
C LEU A 381 -22.21 -4.98 -5.66
N VAL A 382 -23.31 -4.71 -6.36
CA VAL A 382 -23.48 -4.96 -7.80
C VAL A 382 -22.50 -4.18 -8.70
N PRO A 383 -22.14 -2.90 -8.42
CA PRO A 383 -21.16 -2.19 -9.24
C PRO A 383 -19.84 -2.95 -9.35
N SER A 384 -19.26 -2.99 -10.55
CA SER A 384 -18.03 -3.75 -10.81
C SER A 384 -16.84 -3.27 -9.97
N ASP A 385 -16.81 -1.99 -9.62
CA ASP A 385 -15.82 -1.32 -8.76
C ASP A 385 -16.15 -1.39 -7.26
N ALA A 386 -17.27 -1.99 -6.86
CA ALA A 386 -17.63 -2.15 -5.45
C ALA A 386 -16.61 -3.03 -4.70
N ASP A 387 -16.15 -2.57 -3.53
CA ASP A 387 -15.38 -3.42 -2.62
C ASP A 387 -16.32 -4.26 -1.75
N PRO A 388 -16.34 -5.59 -1.93
CA PRO A 388 -17.21 -6.45 -1.13
C PRO A 388 -16.89 -6.39 0.35
N GLN A 389 -15.64 -6.14 0.75
CA GLN A 389 -15.23 -6.20 2.14
C GLN A 389 -15.86 -5.08 2.97
N ALA A 390 -15.81 -3.83 2.51
CA ALA A 390 -16.41 -2.73 3.27
C ALA A 390 -17.93 -2.72 3.26
N VAL A 391 -18.54 -3.02 2.12
CA VAL A 391 -20.00 -3.06 2.00
C VAL A 391 -20.55 -4.17 2.92
N LEU A 392 -19.91 -5.34 2.92
CA LEU A 392 -20.28 -6.42 3.82
C LEU A 392 -19.89 -6.14 5.27
N ALA A 393 -18.87 -5.33 5.55
CA ALA A 393 -18.58 -4.90 6.92
C ALA A 393 -19.72 -4.05 7.51
N GLU A 394 -20.43 -3.25 6.71
CA GLU A 394 -21.62 -2.52 7.15
C GLU A 394 -22.77 -3.46 7.51
N LEU A 395 -23.03 -4.46 6.66
CA LEU A 395 -23.97 -5.54 6.96
C LEU A 395 -23.60 -6.29 8.25
N LEU A 396 -22.32 -6.61 8.42
CA LEU A 396 -21.86 -7.32 9.60
C LEU A 396 -22.00 -6.47 10.87
N LYS A 397 -21.78 -5.15 10.79
CA LYS A 397 -21.97 -4.23 11.92
C LYS A 397 -23.43 -4.15 12.36
N SER A 398 -24.39 -4.13 11.43
CA SER A 398 -25.81 -4.09 11.79
C SER A 398 -26.30 -5.42 12.40
N LEU A 399 -25.67 -6.54 12.04
CA LEU A 399 -25.97 -7.87 12.56
C LEU A 399 -25.15 -8.27 13.81
N ALA A 400 -24.14 -7.47 14.19
CA ALA A 400 -23.10 -7.82 15.17
C ALA A 400 -23.57 -8.07 16.62
N THR A 401 -24.86 -8.03 16.92
CA THR A 401 -25.35 -8.17 18.30
C THR A 401 -25.62 -9.61 18.74
N ARG A 402 -25.59 -10.62 17.85
CA ARG A 402 -25.89 -12.02 18.22
C ARG A 402 -25.01 -13.04 17.50
N GLN A 403 -24.61 -14.10 18.21
CA GLN A 403 -24.04 -15.29 17.59
C GLN A 403 -25.11 -16.00 16.77
N ILE A 404 -24.99 -15.95 15.44
CA ILE A 404 -25.90 -16.58 14.49
C ILE A 404 -25.13 -17.70 13.77
N SER A 405 -25.73 -18.88 13.67
CA SER A 405 -25.16 -20.01 12.92
C SER A 405 -25.35 -19.84 11.40
N VAL A 406 -24.57 -20.55 10.58
CA VAL A 406 -24.76 -20.54 9.10
C VAL A 406 -26.20 -20.88 8.70
N ALA A 407 -26.82 -21.86 9.37
CA ALA A 407 -28.18 -22.30 9.08
C ALA A 407 -29.22 -21.21 9.42
N GLU A 408 -29.06 -20.56 10.57
CA GLU A 408 -29.94 -19.47 10.99
C GLU A 408 -29.76 -18.22 10.10
N ALA A 409 -28.53 -17.92 9.70
CA ALA A 409 -28.26 -16.85 8.74
C ALA A 409 -28.90 -17.15 7.38
N LEU A 410 -28.76 -18.37 6.87
CA LEU A 410 -29.41 -18.82 5.63
C LEU A 410 -30.93 -18.67 5.67
N GLU A 411 -31.56 -19.11 6.77
CA GLU A 411 -33.02 -18.99 6.93
C GLU A 411 -33.47 -17.53 6.93
N ARG A 412 -32.80 -16.67 7.70
CA ARG A 412 -33.11 -15.23 7.76
C ARG A 412 -32.94 -14.52 6.43
N PHE A 413 -31.76 -14.66 5.82
CA PHE A 413 -31.48 -14.03 4.53
C PHE A 413 -32.39 -14.61 3.44
N GLY A 414 -32.69 -15.91 3.47
CA GLY A 414 -33.64 -16.55 2.58
C GLY A 414 -35.04 -15.93 2.68
N GLY A 415 -35.52 -15.66 3.90
CA GLY A 415 -36.77 -14.95 4.13
C GLY A 415 -36.78 -13.55 3.52
N TRP A 416 -35.76 -12.73 3.82
CA TRP A 416 -35.65 -11.36 3.30
C TRP A 416 -35.52 -11.30 1.78
N LEU A 417 -34.71 -12.18 1.18
CA LEU A 417 -34.59 -12.30 -0.28
C LEU A 417 -35.89 -12.80 -0.91
N GLY A 418 -36.63 -13.67 -0.20
CA GLY A 418 -37.98 -14.12 -0.57
C GLY A 418 -38.97 -12.97 -0.64
N GLU A 419 -39.01 -12.09 0.37
CA GLU A 419 -39.86 -10.89 0.37
C GLU A 419 -39.55 -9.98 -0.84
N ILE A 420 -38.26 -9.78 -1.14
CA ILE A 420 -37.86 -8.98 -2.30
C ILE A 420 -38.35 -9.62 -3.60
N ARG A 421 -38.20 -10.94 -3.76
CA ARG A 421 -38.71 -11.66 -4.94
C ARG A 421 -40.22 -11.62 -5.03
N GLN A 422 -40.94 -11.73 -3.92
CA GLN A 422 -42.39 -11.80 -3.91
C GLN A 422 -43.06 -10.49 -4.36
N THR A 423 -42.37 -9.33 -4.23
CA THR A 423 -42.86 -8.09 -4.85
C THR A 423 -43.02 -8.18 -6.38
N VAL A 424 -42.39 -9.16 -7.03
CA VAL A 424 -42.62 -9.51 -8.45
C VAL A 424 -43.98 -10.12 -8.69
N GLU A 425 -44.38 -11.05 -7.84
CA GLU A 425 -45.65 -11.77 -7.99
C GLU A 425 -46.86 -10.85 -7.75
N GLU A 426 -46.67 -9.79 -6.96
CA GLU A 426 -47.71 -8.81 -6.66
C GLU A 426 -47.84 -7.70 -7.71
N LEU A 427 -46.83 -7.50 -8.57
CA LEU A 427 -46.80 -6.42 -9.56
C LEU A 427 -48.03 -6.42 -10.49
N PRO A 428 -48.47 -7.56 -11.05
CA PRO A 428 -49.67 -7.60 -11.88
C PRO A 428 -50.90 -7.08 -11.13
N GLY A 429 -51.04 -7.39 -9.84
CA GLY A 429 -52.16 -6.92 -9.01
C GLY A 429 -52.07 -5.43 -8.71
N VAL A 430 -50.87 -4.88 -8.51
CA VAL A 430 -50.67 -3.43 -8.30
C VAL A 430 -50.96 -2.65 -9.58
N VAL A 431 -50.44 -3.11 -10.72
CA VAL A 431 -50.73 -2.52 -12.03
C VAL A 431 -52.23 -2.59 -12.34
N ALA A 432 -52.86 -3.72 -12.03
CA ALA A 432 -54.31 -3.86 -12.17
C ALA A 432 -55.08 -2.90 -11.25
N GLY A 433 -54.70 -2.77 -9.98
CA GLY A 433 -55.32 -1.81 -9.06
C GLY A 433 -55.20 -0.37 -9.54
N ALA A 434 -54.00 0.07 -9.94
CA ALA A 434 -53.76 1.42 -10.45
C ALA A 434 -54.51 1.68 -11.77
N ALA A 435 -54.50 0.72 -12.70
CA ALA A 435 -55.25 0.82 -13.95
C ALA A 435 -56.76 0.88 -13.71
N GLN A 436 -57.26 0.15 -12.70
CA GLN A 436 -58.67 0.23 -12.32
C GLN A 436 -59.04 1.61 -11.80
N GLU A 437 -58.21 2.19 -10.93
CA GLU A 437 -58.45 3.50 -10.31
C GLU A 437 -58.36 4.65 -11.33
N GLU A 438 -57.30 4.69 -12.14
CA GLU A 438 -57.07 5.72 -13.16
C GLU A 438 -58.09 5.67 -14.31
N LEU A 439 -58.46 4.46 -14.76
CA LEU A 439 -59.37 4.29 -15.90
C LEU A 439 -60.83 4.10 -15.48
N GLY A 440 -61.13 4.11 -14.18
CA GLY A 440 -62.49 3.94 -13.64
C GLY A 440 -63.14 2.60 -14.00
N LEU A 441 -62.36 1.53 -14.10
CA LEU A 441 -62.86 0.23 -14.58
C LEU A 441 -63.73 -0.48 -13.52
N PRO A 442 -64.87 -1.08 -13.90
CA PRO A 442 -65.71 -1.85 -12.97
C PRO A 442 -65.10 -3.22 -12.66
N GLY A 443 -65.03 -3.63 -11.38
CA GLY A 443 -64.59 -4.97 -10.98
C GLY A 443 -63.71 -5.03 -9.72
N LYS A 444 -63.07 -6.18 -9.47
CA LYS A 444 -61.96 -6.31 -8.50
C LYS A 444 -60.66 -6.00 -9.24
N GLY A 445 -59.72 -5.30 -8.59
CA GLY A 445 -58.41 -4.91 -9.14
C GLY A 445 -57.43 -6.07 -9.30
N THR A 446 -57.89 -7.18 -9.87
CA THR A 446 -57.04 -8.31 -10.24
C THR A 446 -56.63 -8.20 -11.71
N PRO A 447 -55.49 -8.78 -12.11
CA PRO A 447 -55.03 -8.78 -13.49
C PRO A 447 -56.09 -9.29 -14.48
N GLU A 448 -56.78 -10.39 -14.15
CA GLU A 448 -57.82 -10.94 -15.03
C GLU A 448 -59.06 -10.04 -15.07
N GLY A 449 -59.38 -9.37 -13.96
CA GLY A 449 -60.49 -8.43 -13.87
C GLY A 449 -60.27 -7.21 -14.77
N VAL A 450 -59.09 -6.61 -14.70
CA VAL A 450 -58.70 -5.47 -15.53
C VAL A 450 -58.58 -5.86 -16.99
N HIS A 451 -57.94 -6.99 -17.30
CA HIS A 451 -57.87 -7.49 -18.68
C HIS A 451 -59.27 -7.71 -19.27
N ARG A 452 -60.20 -8.29 -18.49
CA ARG A 452 -61.59 -8.49 -18.92
C ARG A 452 -62.30 -7.16 -19.14
N ALA A 453 -62.19 -6.21 -18.20
CA ALA A 453 -62.82 -4.90 -18.31
C ALA A 453 -62.28 -4.09 -19.50
N LEU A 454 -60.97 -4.10 -19.75
CA LEU A 454 -60.36 -3.49 -20.93
C LEU A 454 -60.80 -4.17 -22.22
N SER A 455 -60.89 -5.51 -22.23
CA SER A 455 -61.38 -6.27 -23.39
C SER A 455 -62.84 -5.96 -23.71
N GLU A 456 -63.69 -5.84 -22.69
CA GLU A 456 -65.10 -5.49 -22.83
C GLU A 456 -65.27 -4.04 -23.29
N TRP A 457 -64.54 -3.10 -22.69
CA TRP A 457 -64.47 -1.71 -23.13
C TRP A 457 -64.05 -1.61 -24.61
N TYR A 458 -62.96 -2.30 -24.98
CA TYR A 458 -62.46 -2.31 -26.36
C TYR A 458 -63.48 -2.90 -27.34
N ARG A 459 -64.14 -4.02 -26.99
CA ARG A 459 -65.23 -4.58 -27.80
C ARG A 459 -66.43 -3.64 -27.95
N GLY A 460 -66.70 -2.82 -26.94
CA GLY A 460 -67.75 -1.80 -26.95
C GLY A 460 -67.44 -0.59 -27.83
N LEU A 461 -66.20 -0.42 -28.29
CA LEU A 461 -65.83 0.68 -29.18
C LEU A 461 -66.44 0.49 -30.58
N PRO A 462 -66.82 1.59 -31.27
CA PRO A 462 -67.21 1.57 -32.67
C PRO A 462 -66.11 0.94 -33.55
N GLU A 463 -66.51 0.21 -34.60
CA GLU A 463 -65.60 -0.48 -35.53
C GLU A 463 -64.42 0.39 -36.04
N PRO A 464 -64.61 1.68 -36.39
CA PRO A 464 -63.51 2.53 -36.84
C PRO A 464 -62.40 2.72 -35.79
N ASN A 465 -62.78 2.75 -34.50
CA ASN A 465 -61.87 2.96 -33.38
C ASN A 465 -61.13 1.67 -32.99
N ARG A 466 -61.72 0.50 -33.25
CA ARG A 466 -61.04 -0.79 -33.06
C ARG A 466 -59.98 -1.05 -34.12
N GLN A 467 -60.20 -0.55 -35.33
CA GLN A 467 -59.29 -0.73 -36.47
C GLN A 467 -58.28 0.40 -36.64
N THR A 468 -58.30 1.42 -35.76
CA THR A 468 -57.30 2.50 -35.80
C THR A 468 -55.98 1.99 -35.23
N HIS A 469 -55.02 1.71 -36.10
CA HIS A 469 -53.63 1.50 -35.71
C HIS A 469 -52.93 2.87 -35.71
N HIS A 470 -52.27 3.22 -34.61
CA HIS A 470 -51.42 4.41 -34.61
C HIS A 470 -50.12 4.09 -35.38
N VAL A 471 -49.55 5.11 -36.02
CA VAL A 471 -48.28 4.96 -36.76
C VAL A 471 -47.19 4.56 -35.76
N GLY A 472 -46.79 3.29 -35.80
CA GLY A 472 -45.82 2.70 -34.88
C GLY A 472 -46.25 1.37 -34.23
N ASP A 473 -47.52 0.99 -34.33
CA ASP A 473 -48.01 -0.30 -33.83
C ASP A 473 -47.71 -1.43 -34.85
N ALA A 474 -46.47 -1.93 -34.88
CA ALA A 474 -46.05 -3.14 -35.59
C ALA A 474 -45.18 -4.03 -34.68
#